data_AF-A0A2T6K625-F1
#
_entry.id   AF-A0A2T6K625-F1
#
_cell.length_a   1.000
_cell.length_b   1.000
_cell.length_c   1.000
_cell.angle_alpha   90.00
_cell.angle_beta   90.00
_cell.angle_gamma   90.00
#
_symmetry.space_group_name_H-M   'P 1'
#
loop_
_entity.id
_entity.type
_entity.pdbx_description
1 polymer ?
#
loop_
_entity_poly.entity_id
_entity_poly.type
_entity_poly.pdbx_seq_one_letter_code
_entity_poly.pdbx_strand_id
1 'polypeptide(L)'
;MSEIILGSPSQVQTVKRANALWAILQADPRFAFQGRTVSVAFDQDNASELAISLSRLQGYASCHFVDRQNAQNFSDAYKAAGLNPQIWEQFWGRDSALMQSHSFLQDFRAPRGLKLLPVTPVTSDETISRICEMSLGAGVLPAPGSVMRGQGLRTHFAYVEASDGQIVAAGGACMAYHADSPKADVSVVRVFGTKSVRT
;
A
#
# COMPACT_ATOMS: atom_id res chain seq x y z
N MET A 1 16.46 -15.46 2.42
CA MET A 1 15.12 -15.20 1.84
C MET A 1 15.33 -14.34 0.63
N SER A 2 14.80 -14.74 -0.52
CA SER A 2 14.85 -13.93 -1.74
C SER A 2 13.80 -12.82 -1.70
N GLU A 3 14.02 -11.76 -2.47
CA GLU A 3 12.97 -10.74 -2.67
C GLU A 3 11.86 -11.33 -3.55
N ILE A 4 10.61 -11.11 -3.15
CA ILE A 4 9.42 -11.64 -3.83
C ILE A 4 8.61 -10.47 -4.36
N ILE A 5 8.59 -10.31 -5.68
CA ILE A 5 7.78 -9.30 -6.37
C ILE A 5 6.97 -10.04 -7.44
N LEU A 6 5.66 -10.12 -7.25
CA LEU A 6 4.74 -10.74 -8.20
C LEU A 6 3.85 -9.69 -8.87
N GLY A 7 3.50 -9.95 -10.12
CA GLY A 7 2.65 -9.11 -10.95
C GLY A 7 2.95 -9.37 -12.42
N SER A 8 2.31 -8.59 -13.31
CA SER A 8 2.72 -8.55 -14.71
C SER A 8 4.16 -8.05 -14.84
N PRO A 9 4.85 -8.31 -15.97
CA PRO A 9 6.20 -7.79 -16.19
C PRO A 9 6.30 -6.27 -15.99
N SER A 10 5.30 -5.51 -16.42
CA SER A 10 5.27 -4.05 -16.24
C SER A 10 5.12 -3.65 -14.77
N GLN A 11 4.25 -4.33 -14.01
CA GLN A 11 4.08 -4.10 -12.57
C GLN A 11 5.35 -4.39 -11.78
N VAL A 12 6.01 -5.52 -12.06
CA VAL A 12 7.29 -5.89 -11.42
C VAL A 12 8.35 -4.83 -11.69
N GLN A 13 8.43 -4.32 -12.92
CA GLN A 13 9.40 -3.26 -13.26
C GLN A 13 9.08 -1.93 -12.56
N THR A 14 7.81 -1.57 -12.42
CA THR A 14 7.40 -0.39 -11.64
C THR A 14 7.89 -0.50 -10.19
N VAL A 15 7.65 -1.64 -9.54
CA VAL A 15 8.09 -1.87 -8.16
C VAL A 15 9.61 -1.84 -8.02
N LYS A 16 10.34 -2.45 -8.96
CA LYS A 16 11.81 -2.40 -8.96
C LYS A 16 12.35 -0.97 -9.09
N ARG A 17 11.79 -0.17 -10.00
CA ARG A 17 12.17 1.24 -10.16
C ARG A 17 11.83 2.05 -8.92
N ALA A 18 10.67 1.82 -8.31
CA ALA A 18 10.28 2.46 -7.06
C ALA A 18 11.26 2.17 -5.92
N ASN A 19 11.67 0.91 -5.74
CA ASN A 19 12.66 0.53 -4.74
C ASN A 19 14.00 1.24 -4.96
N ALA A 20 14.47 1.29 -6.21
CA ALA A 20 15.71 2.00 -6.55
C ALA A 20 15.60 3.51 -6.32
N LEU A 21 14.47 4.12 -6.69
CA LEU A 21 14.21 5.55 -6.43
C LEU A 21 14.14 5.84 -4.92
N TRP A 22 13.52 4.96 -4.15
CA TRP A 22 13.39 5.16 -2.70
C TRP A 22 14.74 5.20 -2.00
N ALA A 23 15.70 4.38 -2.43
CA ALA A 23 17.07 4.42 -1.89
C ALA A 23 17.72 5.83 -1.98
N ILE A 24 17.29 6.64 -2.95
CA ILE A 24 17.78 8.02 -3.17
C ILE A 24 16.89 9.03 -2.46
N LEU A 25 15.56 8.84 -2.48
CA LEU A 25 14.58 9.82 -2.04
C LEU A 25 14.16 9.68 -0.57
N GLN A 26 14.55 8.59 0.11
CA GLN A 26 14.05 8.27 1.46
C GLN A 26 14.32 9.32 2.54
N ALA A 27 15.33 10.18 2.36
CA ALA A 27 15.67 11.25 3.29
C ALA A 27 14.90 12.55 3.05
N ASP A 28 14.12 12.64 1.97
CA ASP A 28 13.39 13.86 1.62
C ASP A 28 11.92 13.76 2.08
N PRO A 29 11.47 14.65 3.00
CA PRO A 29 10.15 14.57 3.60
C PRO A 29 8.98 14.84 2.64
N ARG A 30 9.29 15.30 1.42
CA ARG A 30 8.32 15.52 0.35
C ARG A 30 7.82 14.21 -0.26
N PHE A 31 8.51 13.10 -0.05
CA PHE A 31 8.18 11.81 -0.63
C PHE A 31 7.68 10.81 0.40
N ALA A 32 6.87 9.87 -0.09
CA ALA A 32 6.35 8.74 0.66
C ALA A 32 6.61 7.44 -0.10
N PHE A 33 6.80 6.36 0.63
CA PHE A 33 7.00 5.03 0.06
C PHE A 33 6.06 4.02 0.70
N GLN A 34 5.19 3.45 -0.13
CA GLN A 34 4.17 2.48 0.30
C GLN A 34 4.55 1.03 -0.06
N GLY A 35 5.85 0.76 -0.21
CA GLY A 35 6.39 -0.54 -0.59
C GLY A 35 6.40 -0.85 -2.08
N ARG A 36 5.54 -0.21 -2.89
CA ARG A 36 5.42 -0.50 -4.34
C ARG A 36 5.82 0.66 -5.23
N THR A 37 5.59 1.87 -4.76
CA THR A 37 5.72 3.10 -5.53
C THR A 37 6.15 4.22 -4.60
N VAL A 38 6.98 5.12 -5.11
CA VAL A 38 7.27 6.40 -4.46
C VAL A 38 6.19 7.40 -4.88
N SER A 39 5.64 8.15 -3.93
CA SER A 39 4.59 9.15 -4.17
C SER A 39 4.97 10.47 -3.50
N VAL A 40 4.29 11.55 -3.88
CA VAL A 40 4.40 12.83 -3.17
C VAL A 40 3.58 12.75 -1.90
N ALA A 41 4.21 13.07 -0.77
CA ALA A 41 3.68 12.82 0.56
C ALA A 41 2.43 13.64 0.90
N PHE A 42 2.33 14.87 0.40
CA PHE A 42 1.22 15.79 0.64
C PHE A 42 1.17 16.87 -0.45
N ASP A 43 0.06 17.62 -0.52
CA ASP A 43 -0.10 18.78 -1.39
C ASP A 43 0.79 19.93 -0.91
N GLN A 44 1.78 20.30 -1.72
CA GLN A 44 2.80 21.30 -1.46
C GLN A 44 3.20 21.96 -2.79
N ASP A 45 4.04 22.99 -2.72
CA ASP A 45 4.58 23.64 -3.91
C ASP A 45 5.21 22.61 -4.87
N ASN A 46 4.80 22.70 -6.14
CA ASN A 46 5.22 21.82 -7.25
C ASN A 46 4.86 20.33 -7.07
N ALA A 47 3.93 19.98 -6.17
CA ALA A 47 3.54 18.59 -5.94
C ALA A 47 3.03 17.87 -7.21
N SER A 48 2.30 18.58 -8.08
CA SER A 48 1.83 18.02 -9.35
C SER A 48 3.00 17.70 -10.30
N GLU A 49 3.98 18.60 -10.43
CA GLU A 49 5.18 18.40 -11.25
C GLU A 49 6.05 17.25 -10.73
N LEU A 50 6.21 17.14 -9.41
CA LEU A 50 6.91 16.02 -8.77
C LEU A 50 6.20 14.70 -9.06
N ALA A 51 4.87 14.65 -8.93
CA ALA A 51 4.10 13.45 -9.22
C ALA A 51 4.15 13.05 -10.70
N ILE A 52 4.14 14.02 -11.63
CA ILE A 52 4.35 13.78 -13.06
C ILE A 52 5.74 13.18 -13.30
N SER A 53 6.78 13.78 -12.70
CA SER A 53 8.16 13.32 -12.84
C SER A 53 8.35 11.89 -12.32
N LEU A 54 7.83 11.61 -11.12
CA LEU A 54 7.82 10.27 -10.55
C LEU A 54 7.05 9.28 -11.43
N SER A 55 5.91 9.69 -11.99
CA SER A 55 5.12 8.83 -12.89
C SER A 55 5.89 8.48 -14.15
N ARG A 56 6.65 9.41 -14.74
CA ARG A 56 7.51 9.15 -15.89
C ARG A 56 8.69 8.23 -15.55
N LEU A 57 9.29 8.41 -14.38
CA LEU A 57 10.42 7.61 -13.94
C LEU A 57 10.04 6.17 -13.60
N GLN A 58 8.95 5.97 -12.85
CA GLN A 58 8.61 4.64 -12.31
C GLN A 58 7.39 4.00 -12.98
N GLY A 59 6.60 4.74 -13.75
CA GLY A 59 5.39 4.28 -14.43
C GLY A 59 4.08 4.59 -13.69
N TYR A 60 4.14 5.05 -12.45
CA TYR A 60 3.00 5.48 -11.64
C TYR A 60 3.46 6.29 -10.44
N ALA A 61 2.76 7.37 -10.12
CA ALA A 61 2.87 8.04 -8.82
C ALA A 61 1.53 8.65 -8.42
N SER A 62 1.42 9.04 -7.17
CA SER A 62 0.30 9.81 -6.65
C SER A 62 0.79 10.98 -5.80
N CYS A 63 -0.10 11.92 -5.52
CA CYS A 63 0.07 12.91 -4.48
C CYS A 63 -1.01 12.65 -3.43
N HIS A 64 -0.62 12.48 -2.16
CA HIS A 64 -1.57 12.24 -1.08
C HIS A 64 -2.07 13.55 -0.48
N PHE A 65 -3.13 13.48 0.32
CA PHE A 65 -3.69 14.63 1.06
C PHE A 65 -3.94 15.90 0.21
N VAL A 66 -4.24 15.73 -1.07
CA VAL A 66 -4.74 16.82 -1.91
C VAL A 66 -6.13 17.19 -1.43
N ASP A 67 -6.37 18.48 -1.19
CA ASP A 67 -7.71 18.96 -0.85
C ASP A 67 -8.68 18.58 -1.98
N ARG A 68 -9.89 18.14 -1.62
CA ARG A 68 -10.93 17.81 -2.61
C ARG A 68 -11.17 18.98 -3.58
N GLN A 69 -11.04 20.23 -3.14
CA GLN A 69 -11.18 21.41 -3.99
C GLN A 69 -10.05 21.53 -5.04
N ASN A 70 -8.86 21.02 -4.73
CA ASN A 70 -7.68 21.05 -5.62
C ASN A 70 -7.54 19.79 -6.48
N ALA A 71 -8.26 18.70 -6.17
CA ALA A 71 -8.10 17.41 -6.82
C ALA A 71 -8.28 17.48 -8.36
N GLN A 72 -9.20 18.34 -8.83
CA GLN A 72 -9.42 18.52 -10.27
C GLN A 72 -8.23 19.22 -10.94
N ASN A 73 -7.62 20.21 -10.30
CA ASN A 73 -6.45 20.90 -10.82
C ASN A 73 -5.26 19.94 -11.02
N PHE A 74 -5.04 19.03 -10.07
CA PHE A 74 -4.06 17.96 -10.20
C PHE A 74 -4.38 17.02 -11.37
N SER A 75 -5.64 16.59 -11.49
CA SER A 75 -6.08 15.77 -12.61
C SER A 75 -5.83 16.45 -13.96
N ASP A 76 -6.11 17.74 -14.08
CA ASP A 76 -5.95 18.48 -15.33
C ASP A 76 -4.49 18.68 -15.69
N ALA A 77 -3.63 18.98 -14.71
CA ALA A 77 -2.18 19.03 -14.89
C ALA A 77 -1.61 17.68 -15.36
N TYR A 78 -2.08 16.57 -14.78
CA TYR A 78 -1.66 15.22 -15.18
C TYR A 78 -2.10 14.88 -16.61
N LYS A 79 -3.33 15.22 -17.01
CA LYS A 79 -3.81 15.05 -18.40
C LYS A 79 -3.01 15.89 -19.38
N ALA A 80 -2.75 17.15 -19.05
CA ALA A 80 -1.92 18.04 -19.88
C ALA A 80 -0.50 17.49 -20.09
N ALA A 81 0.02 16.74 -19.11
CA ALA A 81 1.31 16.05 -19.19
C ALA A 81 1.26 14.69 -19.94
N GLY A 82 0.11 14.30 -20.49
CA GLY A 82 -0.10 13.04 -21.22
C GLY A 82 -0.32 11.82 -20.34
N LEU A 83 -0.69 12.00 -19.06
CA LEU A 83 -0.97 10.91 -18.13
C LEU A 83 -2.47 10.59 -18.04
N ASN A 84 -2.79 9.43 -17.46
CA ASN A 84 -4.17 8.98 -17.20
C ASN A 84 -4.49 9.05 -15.69
N PRO A 85 -4.91 10.20 -15.16
CA PRO A 85 -5.11 10.37 -13.72
C PRO A 85 -6.36 9.67 -13.22
N GLN A 86 -6.33 9.29 -11.95
CA GLN A 86 -7.50 8.89 -11.19
C GLN A 86 -7.51 9.61 -9.85
N ILE A 87 -8.70 9.99 -9.39
CA ILE A 87 -8.90 10.58 -8.06
C ILE A 87 -9.35 9.45 -7.13
N TRP A 88 -8.64 9.30 -6.02
CA TRP A 88 -8.92 8.30 -5.00
C TRP A 88 -9.28 9.03 -3.72
N GLU A 89 -10.51 8.89 -3.27
CA GLU A 89 -10.91 9.44 -1.98
C GLU A 89 -10.31 8.60 -0.85
N GLN A 90 -9.62 9.27 0.06
CA GLN A 90 -9.03 8.63 1.23
C GLN A 90 -9.86 8.98 2.46
N PHE A 91 -10.28 7.96 3.19
CA PHE A 91 -10.93 8.11 4.47
C PHE A 91 -9.87 8.09 5.56
N TRP A 92 -9.78 9.17 6.34
CA TRP A 92 -8.84 9.28 7.42
C TRP A 92 -9.50 8.88 8.75
N GLY A 93 -9.23 7.64 9.17
CA GLY A 93 -9.56 7.19 10.52
C GLY A 93 -8.64 7.85 11.53
N ARG A 94 -9.20 8.64 12.44
CA ARG A 94 -8.51 9.17 13.64
C ARG A 94 -8.88 8.31 14.86
N ASP A 95 -8.64 8.82 16.06
CA ASP A 95 -8.94 8.14 17.32
C ASP A 95 -10.36 7.59 17.41
N SER A 96 -11.35 8.29 16.84
CA SER A 96 -12.74 7.81 16.81
C SER A 96 -12.90 6.51 16.04
N ALA A 97 -12.20 6.35 14.91
CA ALA A 97 -12.22 5.12 14.13
C ALA A 97 -11.51 3.99 14.90
N LEU A 98 -10.39 4.28 15.56
CA LEU A 98 -9.68 3.31 16.38
C LEU A 98 -10.54 2.82 17.56
N MET A 99 -11.20 3.74 18.27
CA MET A 99 -12.12 3.40 19.35
C MET A 99 -13.30 2.54 18.86
N GLN A 100 -13.89 2.89 17.72
CA GLN A 100 -14.96 2.09 17.11
C GLN A 100 -14.47 0.70 16.68
N SER A 101 -13.29 0.59 16.10
CA SER A 101 -12.67 -0.70 15.77
C SER A 101 -12.45 -1.55 17.02
N HIS A 102 -11.95 -0.98 18.11
CA HIS A 102 -11.80 -1.70 19.38
C HIS A 102 -13.14 -2.19 19.94
N SER A 103 -14.16 -1.32 19.95
CA SER A 103 -15.50 -1.70 20.41
C SER A 103 -16.10 -2.83 19.57
N PHE A 104 -16.01 -2.74 18.24
CA PHE A 104 -16.46 -3.81 17.34
C PHE A 104 -15.74 -5.14 17.62
N LEU A 105 -14.42 -5.11 17.87
CA LEU A 105 -13.63 -6.30 18.09
C LEU A 105 -13.90 -7.02 19.42
N GLN A 106 -14.50 -6.35 20.42
CA GLN A 106 -14.88 -6.98 21.68
C GLN A 106 -15.97 -8.05 21.45
N ASP A 107 -16.93 -7.75 20.57
CA ASP A 107 -18.07 -8.61 20.29
C ASP A 107 -17.85 -9.47 19.02
N PHE A 108 -16.90 -9.08 18.16
CA PHE A 108 -16.61 -9.84 16.96
C PHE A 108 -16.19 -11.28 17.27
N ARG A 109 -16.74 -12.22 16.51
CA ARG A 109 -16.32 -13.62 16.52
C ARG A 109 -15.95 -13.99 15.09
N ALA A 110 -14.69 -14.39 14.91
CA ALA A 110 -14.23 -14.86 13.62
C ALA A 110 -15.10 -16.03 13.13
N PRO A 111 -15.51 -16.05 11.85
CA PRO A 111 -16.21 -17.20 11.29
C PRO A 111 -15.41 -18.49 11.51
N ARG A 112 -16.13 -19.60 11.77
CA ARG A 112 -15.49 -20.91 11.94
C ARG A 112 -14.68 -21.27 10.70
N GLY A 113 -13.52 -21.87 10.92
CA GLY A 113 -12.64 -22.32 9.84
C GLY A 113 -11.75 -21.22 9.24
N LEU A 114 -11.83 -19.98 9.74
CA LEU A 114 -10.92 -18.90 9.34
C LEU A 114 -9.93 -18.59 10.47
N LYS A 115 -8.66 -18.44 10.11
CA LYS A 115 -7.57 -18.04 11.02
C LYS A 115 -6.93 -16.75 10.53
N LEU A 116 -6.88 -15.73 11.36
CA LEU A 116 -6.08 -14.53 11.12
C LEU A 116 -4.65 -14.79 11.60
N LEU A 117 -3.68 -14.66 10.70
CA LEU A 117 -2.27 -14.96 10.94
C LEU A 117 -1.40 -13.73 10.61
N PRO A 118 -0.43 -13.37 11.45
CA PRO A 118 0.49 -12.27 11.14
C PRO A 118 1.53 -12.70 10.10
N VAL A 119 1.96 -11.75 9.27
CA VAL A 119 3.23 -11.86 8.55
C VAL A 119 4.33 -11.35 9.48
N THR A 120 5.40 -12.13 9.60
CA THR A 120 6.54 -11.87 10.48
C THR A 120 7.83 -11.85 9.67
N PRO A 121 8.96 -11.38 10.24
CA PRO A 121 10.25 -11.42 9.56
C PRO A 121 10.69 -12.81 9.07
N VAL A 122 10.16 -13.89 9.65
CA VAL A 122 10.50 -15.28 9.32
C VAL A 122 9.43 -16.01 8.48
N THR A 123 8.34 -15.32 8.10
CA THR A 123 7.30 -15.91 7.24
C THR A 123 7.92 -16.38 5.92
N SER A 124 7.64 -17.63 5.54
CA SER A 124 8.31 -18.30 4.41
C SER A 124 8.06 -17.63 3.07
N ASP A 125 8.97 -17.83 2.13
CA ASP A 125 8.84 -17.35 0.75
C ASP A 125 7.60 -17.95 0.06
N GLU A 126 7.23 -19.19 0.40
CA GLU A 126 6.01 -19.85 -0.06
C GLU A 126 4.75 -19.11 0.41
N THR A 127 4.64 -18.80 1.71
CA THR A 127 3.48 -18.08 2.25
C THR A 127 3.35 -16.69 1.62
N ILE A 128 4.45 -15.95 1.47
CA ILE A 128 4.43 -14.64 0.80
C ILE A 128 3.96 -14.77 -0.64
N SER A 129 4.42 -15.78 -1.38
CA SER A 129 4.02 -16.00 -2.78
C SER A 129 2.51 -16.26 -2.88
N ARG A 130 1.96 -17.06 -1.96
CA ARG A 130 0.51 -17.35 -1.89
C ARG A 130 -0.32 -16.11 -1.53
N ILE A 131 0.18 -15.24 -0.65
CA ILE A 131 -0.44 -13.93 -0.36
C ILE A 131 -0.45 -13.07 -1.63
N CYS A 132 0.66 -13.02 -2.35
CA CYS A 132 0.78 -12.27 -3.58
C CYS A 132 -0.18 -12.77 -4.67
N GLU A 133 -0.28 -14.07 -4.88
CA GLU A 133 -1.21 -14.70 -5.83
C GLU A 133 -2.68 -14.41 -5.48
N MET A 134 -3.03 -14.52 -4.20
CA MET A 134 -4.36 -14.15 -3.71
C MET A 134 -4.66 -12.67 -4.01
N SER A 135 -3.71 -11.78 -3.70
CA SER A 135 -3.85 -10.33 -3.90
C SER A 135 -4.04 -9.98 -5.38
N LEU A 136 -3.23 -10.57 -6.26
CA LEU A 136 -3.35 -10.39 -7.71
C LEU A 136 -4.68 -10.91 -8.23
N GLY A 137 -5.14 -12.06 -7.73
CA GLY A 137 -6.46 -12.61 -8.04
C GLY A 137 -7.63 -11.70 -7.60
N ALA A 138 -7.40 -10.83 -6.62
CA ALA A 138 -8.34 -9.79 -6.21
C ALA A 138 -8.11 -8.43 -6.91
N GLY A 139 -7.22 -8.37 -7.91
CA GLY A 139 -6.92 -7.15 -8.66
C GLY A 139 -6.01 -6.15 -7.94
N VAL A 140 -5.39 -6.55 -6.82
CA VAL A 140 -4.49 -5.70 -6.04
C VAL A 140 -3.04 -6.10 -6.30
N LEU A 141 -2.21 -5.15 -6.74
CA LEU A 141 -0.76 -5.36 -6.82
C LEU A 141 -0.19 -5.53 -5.39
N PRO A 142 0.37 -6.69 -5.01
CA PRO A 142 0.93 -6.90 -3.67
C PRO A 142 2.19 -6.05 -3.42
N ALA A 143 2.47 -5.77 -2.15
CA ALA A 143 3.77 -5.22 -1.76
C ALA A 143 4.89 -6.28 -1.93
N PRO A 144 6.16 -5.88 -2.08
CA PRO A 144 7.28 -6.82 -2.02
C PRO A 144 7.29 -7.63 -0.74
N GLY A 145 7.80 -8.86 -0.82
CA GLY A 145 7.90 -9.76 0.33
C GLY A 145 8.71 -9.17 1.49
N SER A 146 9.78 -8.44 1.20
CA SER A 146 10.56 -7.71 2.23
C SER A 146 9.70 -6.72 3.00
N VAL A 147 8.90 -5.91 2.28
CA VAL A 147 8.00 -4.92 2.88
C VAL A 147 6.89 -5.58 3.69
N MET A 148 6.31 -6.69 3.20
CA MET A 148 5.30 -7.44 3.97
C MET A 148 5.86 -7.96 5.30
N ARG A 149 7.15 -8.31 5.32
CA ARG A 149 7.88 -8.78 6.51
C ARG A 149 8.39 -7.65 7.41
N GLY A 150 8.10 -6.39 7.09
CA GLY A 150 8.55 -5.23 7.88
C GLY A 150 10.02 -4.88 7.69
N GLN A 151 10.64 -5.30 6.58
CA GLN A 151 12.03 -4.96 6.26
C GLN A 151 12.10 -3.64 5.50
N GLY A 152 12.93 -2.70 5.95
CA GLY A 152 13.14 -1.39 5.31
C GLY A 152 11.97 -0.40 5.45
N LEU A 153 10.78 -0.87 5.81
CA LEU A 153 9.60 -0.06 6.07
C LEU A 153 8.87 -0.62 7.29
N ARG A 154 8.49 0.25 8.23
CA ARG A 154 7.68 -0.18 9.39
C ARG A 154 6.29 -0.56 8.92
N THR A 155 6.01 -1.85 8.90
CA THR A 155 4.73 -2.39 8.46
C THR A 155 4.17 -3.43 9.43
N HIS A 156 2.85 -3.58 9.38
CA HIS A 156 2.14 -4.71 9.97
C HIS A 156 1.29 -5.32 8.88
N PHE A 157 1.48 -6.61 8.62
CA PHE A 157 0.70 -7.38 7.64
C PHE A 157 0.08 -8.59 8.31
N ALA A 158 -1.11 -8.95 7.87
CA ALA A 158 -1.80 -10.15 8.27
C ALA A 158 -2.54 -10.76 7.09
N TYR A 159 -2.80 -12.06 7.17
CA TYR A 159 -3.57 -12.80 6.19
C TYR A 159 -4.57 -13.72 6.87
N VAL A 160 -5.63 -14.07 6.16
CA VAL A 160 -6.64 -15.00 6.62
C VAL A 160 -6.48 -16.31 5.86
N GLU A 161 -6.31 -17.39 6.61
CA GLU A 161 -6.23 -18.75 6.09
C GLU A 161 -7.52 -19.51 6.41
N ALA A 162 -8.08 -20.19 5.41
CA ALA A 162 -9.22 -21.10 5.55
C ALA A 162 -8.78 -22.48 6.04
N SER A 163 -9.74 -23.33 6.43
CA SER A 163 -9.46 -24.67 6.99
C SER A 163 -8.80 -25.64 6.02
N ASP A 164 -8.97 -25.42 4.72
CA ASP A 164 -8.29 -26.17 3.65
C ASP A 164 -6.87 -25.63 3.36
N GLY A 165 -6.42 -24.67 4.16
CA GLY A 165 -5.13 -24.00 4.05
C GLY A 165 -5.13 -22.85 3.06
N GLN A 166 -6.18 -22.55 2.29
CA GLN A 166 -6.16 -21.46 1.31
C GLN A 166 -6.07 -20.08 1.98
N ILE A 167 -5.26 -19.19 1.42
CA ILE A 167 -5.25 -17.77 1.80
C ILE A 167 -6.40 -17.08 1.07
N VAL A 168 -7.35 -16.54 1.84
CA VAL A 168 -8.61 -15.97 1.32
C VAL A 168 -8.68 -14.46 1.44
N ALA A 169 -7.86 -13.87 2.30
CA ALA A 169 -7.72 -12.42 2.43
C ALA A 169 -6.33 -12.04 2.96
N ALA A 170 -5.90 -10.81 2.69
CA ALA A 170 -4.73 -10.23 3.32
C ALA A 170 -4.90 -8.71 3.48
N GLY A 171 -4.19 -8.14 4.44
CA GLY A 171 -4.29 -6.74 4.81
C GLY A 171 -2.99 -6.29 5.45
N GLY A 172 -2.70 -4.99 5.37
CA GLY A 172 -1.57 -4.43 6.09
C GLY A 172 -1.62 -2.93 6.20
N ALA A 173 -0.79 -2.40 7.08
CA ALA A 173 -0.56 -0.99 7.27
C ALA A 173 0.94 -0.71 7.23
N CYS A 174 1.31 0.48 6.75
CA CYS A 174 2.70 0.92 6.72
C CYS A 174 2.85 2.38 7.13
N MET A 175 3.96 2.69 7.80
CA MET A 175 4.40 4.06 8.04
C MET A 175 5.11 4.55 6.77
N ALA A 176 4.36 5.18 5.87
CA ALA A 176 4.84 5.48 4.51
C ALA A 176 5.60 6.82 4.40
N TYR A 177 5.53 7.67 5.42
CA TYR A 177 6.01 9.05 5.37
C TYR A 177 7.30 9.22 6.19
N HIS A 178 8.13 10.16 5.77
CA HIS A 178 9.34 10.55 6.49
C HIS A 178 9.03 11.08 7.90
N ALA A 179 9.96 10.93 8.84
CA ALA A 179 9.79 11.40 10.23
C ALA A 179 9.60 12.92 10.33
N ASP A 180 10.21 13.69 9.42
CA ASP A 180 10.08 15.15 9.36
C ASP A 180 8.89 15.60 8.48
N SER A 181 8.10 14.67 7.96
CA SER A 181 6.88 15.01 7.21
C SER A 181 5.78 15.48 8.18
N PRO A 182 4.94 16.45 7.80
CA PRO A 182 3.71 16.76 8.55
C PRO A 182 2.69 15.61 8.60
N LYS A 183 2.99 14.47 7.95
CA LYS A 183 2.20 13.23 7.93
C LYS A 183 2.94 12.05 8.56
N ALA A 184 4.02 12.29 9.31
CA ALA A 184 4.89 11.26 9.87
C ALA A 184 4.18 10.23 10.76
N ASP A 185 3.11 10.63 11.44
CA ASP A 185 2.29 9.79 12.33
C ASP A 185 1.19 9.03 11.59
N VAL A 186 0.99 9.28 10.30
CA VAL A 186 -0.06 8.63 9.53
C VAL A 186 0.42 7.29 8.97
N SER A 187 -0.30 6.22 9.30
CA SER A 187 -0.15 4.94 8.63
C SER A 187 -1.09 4.84 7.42
N VAL A 188 -0.61 4.28 6.31
CA VAL A 188 -1.46 3.94 5.17
C VAL A 188 -1.92 2.49 5.31
N VAL A 189 -3.23 2.29 5.46
CA VAL A 189 -3.86 0.97 5.51
C VAL A 189 -4.25 0.52 4.11
N ARG A 190 -3.94 -0.73 3.76
CA ARG A 190 -4.38 -1.38 2.53
C ARG A 190 -4.97 -2.76 2.83
N VAL A 191 -6.16 -3.01 2.30
CA VAL A 191 -6.73 -4.35 2.20
C VAL A 191 -6.30 -4.92 0.85
N PHE A 192 -5.66 -6.09 0.85
CA PHE A 192 -5.11 -6.74 -0.34
C PHE A 192 -6.10 -7.67 -1.05
N GLY A 193 -7.38 -7.56 -0.72
CA GLY A 193 -8.47 -8.28 -1.38
C GLY A 193 -9.08 -9.38 -0.52
N THR A 194 -10.26 -9.82 -0.94
CA THR A 194 -10.98 -10.97 -0.38
C THR A 194 -11.44 -11.84 -1.54
N LYS A 195 -11.08 -13.12 -1.54
CA LYS A 195 -11.77 -14.09 -2.41
C LYS A 195 -13.10 -14.45 -1.74
N SER A 196 -14.20 -14.34 -2.48
CA SER A 196 -15.48 -14.86 -2.02
C SER A 196 -15.33 -16.36 -1.81
N VAL A 197 -15.36 -16.78 -0.56
CA VAL A 197 -15.49 -18.20 -0.21
C VAL A 197 -16.96 -18.52 -0.43
N ARG A 198 -17.29 -19.20 -1.53
CA ARG A 198 -18.61 -19.80 -1.67
C ARG A 198 -18.74 -20.84 -0.56
N THR A 199 -19.56 -20.53 0.45
CA THR A 199 -20.06 -21.50 1.43
C THR A 199 -21.06 -22.43 0.79
#